data_AF-A0A9D4FU81-F1
#
_entry.id   AF-A0A9D4FU81-F1
#
_cell.length_a   1.000
_cell.length_b   1.000
_cell.length_c   1.000
_cell.angle_alpha   90.00
_cell.angle_beta   90.00
_cell.angle_gamma   90.00
#
_symmetry.space_group_name_H-M   'P 1'
#
loop_
_entity.id
_entity.type
_entity.pdbx_description
1 polymer ?
#
loop_
_entity_poly.entity_id
_entity_poly.type
_entity_poly.pdbx_seq_one_letter_code
_entity_poly.pdbx_strand_id
1 'polypeptide(L)'
;MGKTAVAEYVDYATIHGVERIKNSPFAGFKILWLIALCGSLGMITFQVVMLYRKYDSTPVSTSMELKTVEKMRFPKVGICNTNPGQTTRLTS
;
A
#
# COMPACT_ATOMS: atom_id res chain seq x y z
N MET A 1 -25.15 -12.83 -35.64
CA MET A 1 -23.71 -13.16 -35.50
C MET A 1 -23.07 -12.71 -34.19
N GLY A 2 -23.54 -11.67 -33.48
CA GLY A 2 -22.88 -11.24 -32.21
C GLY A 2 -23.01 -12.18 -31.00
N LYS A 3 -24.07 -13.02 -30.94
CA LYS A 3 -24.33 -13.89 -29.78
C LYS A 3 -23.33 -15.04 -29.63
N THR A 4 -22.73 -15.52 -30.72
CA THR A 4 -21.77 -16.63 -30.72
C THR A 4 -20.36 -16.16 -30.35
N ALA A 5 -19.92 -15.01 -30.86
CA ALA A 5 -18.59 -14.47 -30.61
C ALA A 5 -18.32 -14.16 -29.12
N VAL A 6 -19.30 -13.60 -28.42
CA VAL A 6 -19.17 -13.32 -26.98
C VAL A 6 -19.13 -14.62 -26.17
N ALA A 7 -19.96 -15.60 -26.53
CA ALA A 7 -20.01 -16.89 -25.83
C ALA A 7 -18.73 -17.72 -26.03
N GLU A 8 -18.07 -17.56 -27.17
CA GLU A 8 -16.80 -18.21 -27.52
C GLU A 8 -15.61 -17.52 -26.83
N TYR A 9 -15.58 -16.17 -26.84
CA TYR A 9 -14.57 -15.40 -26.12
C TYR A 9 -14.57 -15.69 -24.62
N VAL A 10 -15.75 -15.87 -24.03
CA VAL A 10 -15.91 -16.20 -22.61
C VAL A 10 -15.30 -17.55 -22.23
N ASP A 11 -15.24 -18.51 -23.15
CA ASP A 11 -14.62 -19.82 -22.89
C ASP A 11 -13.09 -19.76 -22.90
N TYR A 12 -12.51 -18.84 -23.68
CA TYR A 12 -11.05 -18.64 -23.75
C TYR A 12 -10.55 -17.53 -22.81
N ALA A 13 -11.45 -16.69 -22.29
CA ALA A 13 -11.09 -15.62 -21.39
C ALA A 13 -10.57 -16.21 -20.07
N THR A 14 -9.37 -15.78 -19.64
CA THR A 14 -8.79 -16.13 -18.32
C THR A 14 -9.58 -15.51 -17.14
N ILE A 15 -10.76 -14.96 -17.39
CA ILE A 15 -11.62 -14.39 -16.37
C ILE A 15 -12.32 -15.55 -15.66
N HIS A 16 -11.71 -16.02 -14.57
CA HIS A 16 -12.12 -17.19 -13.79
C HIS A 16 -13.62 -17.25 -13.40
N GLY A 17 -14.33 -16.11 -13.39
CA GLY A 17 -15.74 -16.05 -13.01
C GLY A 17 -16.75 -16.31 -14.14
N VAL A 18 -16.37 -16.16 -15.42
CA VAL A 18 -17.37 -16.11 -16.50
C VAL A 18 -17.83 -17.51 -16.94
N GLU A 19 -16.93 -18.48 -16.92
CA GLU A 19 -17.25 -19.90 -17.13
C GLU A 19 -18.30 -20.39 -16.10
N ARG A 20 -18.19 -19.94 -14.85
CA ARG A 20 -19.10 -20.31 -13.75
C ARG A 20 -20.52 -19.74 -13.93
N ILE A 21 -20.64 -18.57 -14.56
CA ILE A 21 -21.93 -17.97 -14.92
C ILE A 21 -22.61 -18.75 -16.04
N LYS A 22 -21.82 -19.20 -17.03
CA LYS A 22 -22.31 -19.98 -18.18
C LYS A 22 -22.75 -21.40 -17.77
N ASN A 23 -21.97 -22.08 -16.94
CA ASN A 23 -22.14 -23.50 -16.64
C ASN A 23 -23.08 -23.79 -15.44
N SER A 24 -23.63 -22.76 -14.77
CA SER A 24 -24.51 -22.97 -13.62
C SER A 24 -25.96 -23.33 -14.04
N PRO A 25 -26.53 -24.43 -13.54
CA PRO A 25 -27.86 -24.90 -13.94
C PRO A 25 -29.03 -24.09 -13.35
N PHE A 26 -28.80 -23.37 -12.25
CA PHE A 26 -29.83 -22.66 -11.50
C PHE A 26 -29.66 -21.13 -11.62
N ALA A 27 -30.76 -20.41 -11.87
CA ALA A 27 -30.73 -18.95 -12.04
C ALA A 27 -30.20 -18.18 -10.82
N GLY A 28 -30.50 -18.65 -9.59
CA GLY A 28 -30.01 -18.01 -8.37
C GLY A 28 -28.48 -18.03 -8.23
N PHE A 29 -27.84 -19.14 -8.61
CA PHE A 29 -26.38 -19.25 -8.58
C PHE A 29 -25.72 -18.38 -9.66
N LYS A 30 -26.36 -18.18 -10.82
CA LYS A 30 -25.87 -17.22 -11.84
C LYS A 30 -25.83 -15.79 -11.30
N ILE A 31 -26.87 -15.39 -10.58
CA ILE A 31 -26.93 -14.06 -9.94
C ILE A 31 -25.82 -13.92 -8.89
N LEU A 32 -25.59 -14.96 -8.07
CA LEU A 32 -24.50 -14.98 -7.11
C LEU A 32 -23.13 -14.80 -7.79
N TRP A 33 -22.88 -15.54 -8.88
CA TRP A 33 -21.63 -15.42 -9.63
C TRP A 33 -21.45 -14.04 -10.29
N LEU A 34 -22.53 -13.43 -10.77
CA LEU A 34 -22.49 -12.06 -11.28
C LEU A 34 -22.16 -11.04 -10.18
N ILE A 35 -22.77 -11.18 -9.00
CA ILE A 35 -22.49 -10.30 -7.85
C ILE A 35 -21.03 -10.49 -7.42
N ALA A 36 -20.54 -11.71 -7.34
CA ALA A 36 -19.15 -12.00 -7.00
C ALA A 36 -18.16 -11.41 -8.01
N LEU A 37 -18.47 -11.50 -9.31
CA LEU A 37 -17.66 -10.91 -10.37
C LEU A 37 -17.63 -9.38 -10.25
N CYS A 38 -18.79 -8.72 -10.12
CA CYS A 38 -18.87 -7.28 -9.90
C CYS A 38 -18.15 -6.84 -8.63
N GLY A 39 -18.31 -7.58 -7.53
CA GLY A 39 -17.63 -7.32 -6.25
C GLY A 39 -16.11 -7.42 -6.37
N SER A 40 -15.59 -8.45 -7.05
CA SER A 40 -14.14 -8.60 -7.27
C SER A 40 -13.57 -7.49 -8.16
N LEU A 41 -14.27 -7.09 -9.23
CA LEU A 41 -13.90 -5.94 -10.06
C LEU A 41 -13.86 -4.63 -9.25
N GLY A 42 -14.87 -4.39 -8.41
CA GLY A 42 -14.90 -3.24 -7.51
C GLY A 42 -13.73 -3.24 -6.52
N MET A 43 -13.45 -4.40 -5.91
CA MET A 43 -12.37 -4.54 -4.94
C MET A 43 -10.99 -4.34 -5.59
N ILE A 44 -10.76 -4.89 -6.78
CA ILE A 44 -9.51 -4.69 -7.53
C ILE A 44 -9.34 -3.20 -7.85
N THR A 45 -10.38 -2.55 -8.36
CA THR A 45 -10.35 -1.12 -8.68
C THR A 45 -10.01 -0.28 -7.44
N PHE A 46 -10.67 -0.57 -6.31
CA PHE A 46 -10.40 0.10 -5.04
C PHE A 46 -8.94 -0.11 -4.58
N GLN A 47 -8.44 -1.34 -4.64
CA GLN A 47 -7.06 -1.64 -4.26
C GLN A 47 -6.04 -0.93 -5.16
N VAL A 48 -6.26 -0.91 -6.47
CA VAL A 48 -5.38 -0.22 -7.42
C VAL A 48 -5.35 1.28 -7.14
N VAL A 49 -6.50 1.90 -6.89
CA VAL A 49 -6.57 3.33 -6.53
C VAL A 49 -5.82 3.61 -5.22
N MET A 50 -6.02 2.78 -4.20
CA MET A 50 -5.31 2.93 -2.92
C MET A 50 -3.79 2.75 -3.08
N LEU A 51 -3.37 1.76 -3.88
CA LEU A 51 -1.97 1.51 -4.18
C LEU A 51 -1.36 2.68 -4.96
N TYR A 52 -2.07 3.20 -5.96
CA TYR A 52 -1.64 4.35 -6.74
C TYR A 52 -1.46 5.59 -5.86
N ARG A 53 -2.43 5.88 -4.98
CA ARG A 53 -2.33 7.00 -4.02
C ARG A 53 -1.15 6.83 -3.07
N LYS A 54 -0.88 5.60 -2.63
CA LYS A 54 0.28 5.28 -1.78
C LYS A 54 1.60 5.43 -2.54
N TYR A 55 1.62 5.12 -3.83
CA TYR A 55 2.81 5.33 -4.67
C TYR A 55 3.06 6.83 -4.89
N ASP A 56 2.03 7.58 -5.24
CA ASP A 56 2.08 9.03 -5.48
C ASP A 56 2.53 9.81 -4.23
N SER A 57 2.08 9.40 -3.04
CA SER A 57 2.47 10.03 -1.79
C SER A 57 3.94 9.82 -1.39
N THR A 58 4.73 9.08 -2.20
CA THR A 58 6.17 8.81 -2.02
C THR A 58 6.55 8.57 -0.54
N PRO A 59 5.89 7.62 0.15
CA PRO A 59 6.12 7.42 1.57
C PRO A 59 7.54 6.91 1.78
N VAL A 60 8.37 7.72 2.42
CA VAL A 60 9.74 7.33 2.77
C VAL A 60 9.66 6.29 3.90
N SER A 61 9.93 5.03 3.56
CA SER A 61 10.04 3.97 4.55
C SER A 61 11.44 4.03 5.17
N THR A 62 11.56 4.65 6.34
CA THR A 62 12.83 4.70 7.07
C THR A 62 13.09 3.35 7.72
N SER A 63 13.96 2.53 7.12
CA SER A 63 14.46 1.32 7.74
C SER A 63 15.49 1.67 8.82
N MET A 64 15.11 1.54 10.09
CA MET A 64 16.05 1.71 11.21
C MET A 64 16.76 0.38 11.46
N GLU A 65 18.04 0.33 11.09
CA GLU A 65 18.91 -0.82 11.38
C GLU A 65 19.86 -0.46 12.51
N LEU A 66 19.89 -1.28 13.56
CA LEU A 66 20.85 -1.16 14.65
C LEU A 66 22.21 -1.67 14.15
N LYS A 67 23.02 -0.77 13.61
CA LYS A 67 24.39 -1.10 13.23
C LYS A 67 25.29 -1.09 14.46
N THR A 68 25.71 -2.29 14.90
CA THR A 68 26.80 -2.44 15.85
C THR A 68 28.10 -2.04 15.17
N VAL A 69 28.55 -0.82 15.42
CA VAL A 69 29.80 -0.29 14.87
C VAL A 69 30.93 -0.50 15.89
N GLU A 70 32.04 -1.10 15.46
CA GLU A 70 33.19 -1.40 16.34
C GLU A 70 33.88 -0.13 16.86
N LYS A 71 33.80 0.99 16.13
CA LYS A 71 34.33 2.29 16.52
C LYS A 71 33.37 3.41 16.13
N MET A 72 32.87 4.16 17.12
CA MET A 72 32.15 5.42 16.90
C MET A 72 33.08 6.62 17.12
N ARG A 73 32.90 7.67 16.30
CA ARG A 73 33.54 8.96 16.55
C ARG A 73 32.91 9.58 17.79
N PHE A 74 33.73 9.88 18.80
CA PHE A 74 33.27 10.58 20.00
C PHE A 74 32.68 11.95 19.60
N PRO A 75 31.48 12.32 20.07
CA PRO A 75 30.84 13.56 19.68
C PRO A 75 31.56 14.77 20.29
N LYS A 76 31.38 15.94 19.69
CA LYS A 76 31.82 17.19 20.30
C LYS A 76 30.98 17.45 21.55
N VAL A 77 31.58 17.29 22.72
CA VAL A 77 30.95 17.65 23.98
C VAL A 77 31.20 19.13 24.26
N GLY A 78 30.12 19.92 24.28
CA GLY A 78 30.14 21.30 24.75
C GLY A 78 29.62 21.36 26.18
N ILE A 79 30.50 21.64 27.14
CA ILE A 79 30.10 21.87 28.52
C ILE A 79 30.06 23.38 28.74
N CYS A 80 28.88 23.88 29.09
CA CYS A 80 28.69 25.29 29.47
C CYS A 80 28.41 25.37 30.97
N ASN A 81 28.95 26.41 31.60
CA ASN A 81 28.56 26.77 32.96
C ASN A 81 27.10 27.21 32.97
N THR A 82 26.29 26.69 33.90
CA THR A 82 24.90 27.13 34.10
C THR A 82 24.83 28.52 34.71
N ASN A 83 25.93 29.02 35.26
CA ASN A 83 26.04 30.40 35.67
C ASN A 83 26.17 31.31 34.43
N PRO A 84 25.18 32.19 34.15
CA PRO A 84 25.19 33.07 32.99
C PRO A 84 26.23 34.20 33.07
N GLY A 85 26.81 34.48 34.24
CA GLY A 85 27.79 35.53 34.39
C GLY A 85 28.56 35.46 35.72
N GLN A 86 29.84 35.84 35.70
CA GLN A 86 30.61 35.93 36.94
C GLN A 86 30.23 37.22 37.67
N THR A 87 29.67 37.12 38.88
CA THR A 87 29.28 38.29 39.70
C THR A 87 30.43 39.27 39.90
N THR A 88 31.66 38.75 40.05
CA THR A 88 32.90 39.55 40.15
C THR A 88 33.18 40.42 38.92
N ARG A 89 32.67 40.05 37.74
CA ARG A 89 32.81 40.83 36.49
C ARG A 89 31.73 41.90 36.30
N LEU A 90 30.72 41.94 37.17
CA LEU A 90 29.59 42.88 37.08
C LEU A 90 29.73 44.09 38.04
N THR A 91 30.65 44.04 38.99
CA THR A 91 30.88 45.10 39.99
C THR A 91 32.20 45.85 39.80
N SER A 92 32.71 45.91 38.57
CA SER A 92 33.90 46.71 38.20
C SER A 92 33.51 48.05 37.59
#